data_AF-A0AAD5TWU7-F1
#
_entry.id   AF-A0AAD5TWU7-F1
#
_cell.length_a   1.000
_cell.length_b   1.000
_cell.length_c   1.000
_cell.angle_alpha   90.00
_cell.angle_beta   90.00
_cell.angle_gamma   90.00
#
_symmetry.space_group_name_H-M   'P 1'
#
loop_
_entity.id
_entity.type
_entity.pdbx_description
1 polymer ?
#
loop_
_entity_poly.entity_id
_entity_poly.type
_entity_poly.pdbx_seq_one_letter_code
_entity_poly.pdbx_strand_id
1 'polypeptide(L)'
;MRPAASLSTALTALAAFAVSLPYASAFDTGPHNDMTRNAMELFGYSVSAGKLAAIGNWFTDFYAFSPNLPKTKITPAHISQLEMMHCNNLYSIVYGANYIAQHVVNSRAAIQDAIQKKDVLAYLAILGTSMHTYQDFYAHSNWAELHLRKDCSCYMRTPQTMFSLLTGAGGDVTKLVDQNPALTGWGTYEWLGRDYPNFNVEGGTNIHGDYCNGINHDSYIRPLWEETNAYAFASSMEWLYNVESWAVAVDPTNSTLNLARSWAPDANSAGALDENFLSTFEVSYSATQAIFGESNGHWKGSGSGSLATFAASVLSLVMTSTPFTDLYLRATDPVYAKIVSPQPYDYLTTSVNAAGEVVPNVPVINAALQSFVPFSAMPAQYSTDLTAVVVRTTRFTVSAAKNGRFSNADPWATVTIGGFEIKEAPLRNQKDFRPYWTSVKWVSKTSAPIDINYHLIDAATTSSFEQDIPVTAAPDSNGQLAISFDVQSRTVTAFNVTTGVYNNYTTTFKSVSTDGSSVELYLDTRPLVCANSTNSSISSIGQTYIFACENTAYGELGVFGGCDGSRFAAVQPDSTDAGIAGAQPRVAAGLAAAVVVLIALAM
;
A
#
# COMPACT_ATOMS: atom_id res chain seq x y z
N MET A 1 14.51 11.41 -39.48
CA MET A 1 13.05 11.26 -39.66
C MET A 1 12.62 10.03 -38.87
N ARG A 2 11.96 10.21 -37.72
CA ARG A 2 11.40 9.09 -36.93
C ARG A 2 10.03 8.73 -37.51
N PRO A 3 9.64 7.45 -37.62
CA PRO A 3 8.32 7.10 -38.12
C PRO A 3 7.29 7.48 -37.05
N ALA A 4 6.36 8.37 -37.40
CA ALA A 4 5.18 8.64 -36.62
C ALA A 4 4.30 7.38 -36.65
N ALA A 5 4.41 6.53 -35.63
CA ALA A 5 3.36 5.55 -35.35
C ALA A 5 2.08 6.36 -35.07
N SER A 6 1.06 6.21 -35.91
CA SER A 6 -0.16 7.01 -35.80
C SER A 6 -0.87 6.69 -34.49
N LEU A 7 -1.16 7.75 -33.72
CA LEU A 7 -1.91 7.76 -32.46
C LEU A 7 -3.21 6.93 -32.54
N SER A 8 -3.77 6.83 -33.75
CA SER A 8 -4.97 6.07 -34.08
C SER A 8 -4.88 4.57 -33.77
N THR A 9 -3.71 3.94 -33.88
CA THR A 9 -3.56 2.49 -33.68
C THR A 9 -3.52 2.10 -32.20
N ALA A 10 -3.06 3.00 -31.32
CA ALA A 10 -3.04 2.79 -29.87
C ALA A 10 -4.46 2.86 -29.26
N LEU A 11 -5.35 3.66 -29.85
CA LEU A 11 -6.71 3.89 -29.35
C LEU A 11 -7.71 2.79 -29.74
N THR A 12 -7.54 2.13 -30.90
CA THR A 12 -8.40 0.98 -31.28
C THR A 12 -8.16 -0.23 -30.39
N ALA A 13 -6.94 -0.37 -29.85
CA ALA A 13 -6.65 -1.41 -28.88
C ALA A 13 -7.48 -1.21 -27.61
N LEU A 14 -7.62 0.03 -27.10
CA LEU A 14 -8.30 0.36 -25.83
C LEU A 14 -9.80 0.01 -25.81
N ALA A 15 -10.49 0.04 -26.96
CA ALA A 15 -11.93 -0.25 -27.05
C ALA A 15 -12.26 -1.75 -27.03
N ALA A 16 -11.29 -2.64 -27.31
CA ALA A 16 -11.47 -4.09 -27.25
C ALA A 16 -11.29 -4.69 -25.83
N PHE A 17 -11.02 -3.85 -24.82
CA PHE A 17 -10.69 -4.26 -23.44
C PHE A 17 -11.89 -4.67 -22.58
N ALA A 18 -13.13 -4.35 -22.96
CA ALA A 18 -14.26 -4.32 -22.02
C ALA A 18 -15.06 -5.63 -21.86
N VAL A 19 -14.61 -6.77 -22.40
CA VAL A 19 -15.42 -8.00 -22.40
C VAL A 19 -14.73 -9.16 -21.67
N SER A 20 -15.25 -9.42 -20.47
CA SER A 20 -15.16 -10.63 -19.63
C SER A 20 -13.81 -11.05 -19.06
N LEU A 21 -13.52 -10.63 -17.82
CA LEU A 21 -12.55 -11.28 -16.93
C LEU A 21 -13.14 -11.39 -15.51
N PRO A 22 -13.14 -12.58 -14.87
CA PRO A 22 -13.67 -12.75 -13.51
C PRO A 22 -12.66 -12.33 -12.43
N TYR A 23 -13.25 -11.72 -11.40
CA TYR A 23 -12.85 -11.32 -10.04
C TYR A 23 -11.52 -11.83 -9.45
N ALA A 24 -10.56 -10.92 -9.31
CA ALA A 24 -9.60 -10.88 -8.21
C ALA A 24 -9.02 -9.44 -8.12
N SER A 25 -9.51 -8.62 -7.20
CA SER A 25 -9.29 -7.17 -7.24
C SER A 25 -9.25 -6.56 -5.84
N ALA A 26 -8.16 -6.80 -5.10
CA ALA A 26 -7.83 -5.98 -3.95
C ALA A 26 -6.31 -5.84 -3.87
N PHE A 27 -5.81 -4.75 -4.43
CA PHE A 27 -4.45 -4.26 -4.21
C PHE A 27 -4.64 -2.87 -3.64
N ASP A 28 -4.02 -2.54 -2.53
CA ASP A 28 -3.95 -1.14 -2.11
C ASP A 28 -2.50 -0.69 -2.14
N THR A 29 -2.19 0.10 -3.16
CA THR A 29 -0.85 0.66 -3.38
C THR A 29 -0.50 1.80 -2.40
N GLY A 30 -1.52 2.42 -1.81
CA GLY A 30 -1.35 3.58 -0.94
C GLY A 30 -0.65 3.26 0.38
N PRO A 31 -1.03 2.22 1.13
CA PRO A 31 -0.32 1.84 2.36
C PRO A 31 1.15 1.48 2.09
N HIS A 32 1.45 0.80 0.98
CA HIS A 32 2.83 0.48 0.59
C HIS A 32 3.65 1.73 0.26
N ASN A 33 3.04 2.67 -0.46
CA ASN A 33 3.64 3.97 -0.77
C ASN A 33 3.97 4.74 0.52
N ASP A 34 3.04 4.79 1.47
CA ASP A 34 3.25 5.45 2.75
C ASP A 34 4.35 4.77 3.59
N MET A 35 4.31 3.44 3.70
CA MET A 35 5.33 2.67 4.43
C MET A 35 6.72 2.89 3.83
N THR A 36 6.83 2.86 2.50
CA THR A 36 8.09 3.08 1.77
C THR A 36 8.66 4.46 2.08
N ARG A 37 7.86 5.52 1.91
CA ARG A 37 8.32 6.90 2.15
C ARG A 37 8.64 7.13 3.63
N ASN A 38 7.85 6.60 4.54
CA ASN A 38 8.05 6.79 5.98
C ASN A 38 9.29 6.04 6.48
N ALA A 39 9.52 4.81 6.02
CA ALA A 39 10.76 4.08 6.34
C ALA A 39 11.99 4.85 5.84
N MET A 40 11.93 5.38 4.61
CA MET A 40 13.00 6.17 4.04
C MET A 40 13.24 7.50 4.80
N GLU A 41 12.19 8.21 5.21
CA GLU A 41 12.31 9.41 6.05
C GLU A 41 13.07 9.11 7.36
N LEU A 42 12.76 7.99 8.03
CA LEU A 42 13.44 7.58 9.27
C LEU A 42 14.93 7.26 9.06
N PHE A 43 15.31 6.81 7.86
CA PHE A 43 16.73 6.61 7.49
C PHE A 43 17.40 7.88 6.93
N GLY A 44 16.69 9.02 6.95
CA GLY A 44 17.24 10.32 6.54
C GLY A 44 17.27 10.54 5.02
N TYR A 45 16.46 9.80 4.27
CA TYR A 45 16.27 10.10 2.84
C TYR A 45 15.41 11.34 2.67
N SER A 46 15.69 12.11 1.62
CA SER A 46 14.91 13.27 1.22
C SER A 46 13.50 12.86 0.77
N VAL A 47 12.58 13.81 0.78
CA VAL A 47 11.22 13.62 0.25
C VAL A 47 11.26 13.17 -1.22
N SER A 48 12.16 13.74 -2.03
CA SER A 48 12.31 13.37 -3.44
C SER A 48 12.79 11.94 -3.62
N ALA A 49 13.79 11.51 -2.84
CA ALA A 49 14.26 10.12 -2.86
C ALA A 49 13.16 9.14 -2.45
N GLY A 50 12.39 9.49 -1.41
CA GLY A 50 11.20 8.74 -0.99
C GLY A 50 10.15 8.63 -2.11
N LYS A 51 9.84 9.73 -2.82
CA LYS A 51 8.92 9.72 -3.96
C LYS A 51 9.39 8.81 -5.09
N LEU A 52 10.69 8.85 -5.45
CA LEU A 52 11.23 7.99 -6.50
C LEU A 52 11.15 6.50 -6.12
N ALA A 53 11.53 6.15 -4.89
CA ALA A 53 11.39 4.77 -4.42
C ALA A 53 9.92 4.33 -4.37
N ALA A 54 9.01 5.20 -3.94
CA ALA A 54 7.58 4.90 -3.91
C ALA A 54 6.99 4.69 -5.32
N ILE A 55 7.47 5.41 -6.34
CA ILE A 55 7.16 5.13 -7.75
C ILE A 55 7.65 3.72 -8.12
N GLY A 56 8.86 3.33 -7.70
CA GLY A 56 9.41 2.00 -7.98
C GLY A 56 8.69 0.86 -7.27
N ASN A 57 8.19 1.13 -6.05
CA ASN A 57 7.34 0.22 -5.31
C ASN A 57 6.03 -0.03 -6.10
N TRP A 58 5.33 1.06 -6.45
CA TRP A 58 4.08 1.04 -7.21
C TRP A 58 4.20 0.39 -8.60
N PHE A 59 5.35 0.52 -9.27
CA PHE A 59 5.54 -0.06 -10.61
C PHE A 59 5.37 -1.58 -10.64
N THR A 60 5.56 -2.25 -9.51
CA THR A 60 5.35 -3.70 -9.39
C THR A 60 3.87 -4.03 -9.63
N ASP A 61 2.96 -3.36 -8.91
CA ASP A 61 1.50 -3.47 -9.10
C ASP A 61 1.07 -3.09 -10.51
N PHE A 62 1.58 -1.97 -11.02
CA PHE A 62 1.13 -1.45 -12.30
C PHE A 62 1.38 -2.42 -13.46
N TYR A 63 2.51 -3.12 -13.46
CA TYR A 63 2.88 -4.00 -14.57
C TYR A 63 2.35 -5.42 -14.48
N ALA A 64 2.15 -5.94 -13.27
CA ALA A 64 1.38 -7.15 -13.04
C ALA A 64 0.02 -7.05 -13.76
N PHE A 65 -0.66 -5.90 -13.63
CA PHE A 65 -2.04 -5.71 -14.09
C PHE A 65 -2.22 -5.03 -15.44
N SER A 66 -1.14 -4.68 -16.15
CA SER A 66 -1.24 -3.98 -17.44
C SER A 66 -0.88 -4.86 -18.64
N PRO A 67 -1.75 -5.82 -19.03
CA PRO A 67 -1.43 -6.82 -20.04
C PRO A 67 -1.22 -6.24 -21.46
N ASN A 68 -1.52 -4.95 -21.69
CA ASN A 68 -1.66 -4.38 -23.02
C ASN A 68 -1.11 -2.94 -23.20
N LEU A 69 -0.26 -2.42 -22.31
CA LEU A 69 0.60 -1.28 -22.67
C LEU A 69 1.44 -1.61 -23.91
N PRO A 70 1.90 -0.63 -24.70
CA PRO A 70 2.64 -0.89 -25.94
C PRO A 70 3.75 -1.92 -25.70
N LYS A 71 3.51 -3.16 -26.14
CA LYS A 71 4.30 -4.38 -25.84
C LYS A 71 5.71 -4.35 -26.42
N THR A 72 6.12 -3.22 -27.00
CA THR A 72 7.43 -3.08 -27.63
C THR A 72 8.57 -3.07 -26.61
N LYS A 73 8.30 -2.85 -25.31
CA LYS A 73 9.31 -2.90 -24.24
C LYS A 73 9.03 -3.89 -23.10
N ILE A 74 7.82 -4.44 -22.98
CA ILE A 74 7.43 -5.37 -21.90
C ILE A 74 6.93 -6.67 -22.51
N THR A 75 7.55 -7.79 -22.11
CA THR A 75 7.20 -9.13 -22.58
C THR A 75 6.25 -9.83 -21.61
N PRO A 76 5.47 -10.83 -22.04
CA PRO A 76 4.69 -11.66 -21.11
C PRO A 76 5.53 -12.35 -20.03
N ALA A 77 6.81 -12.61 -20.31
CA ALA A 77 7.76 -13.09 -19.32
C ALA A 77 7.95 -12.03 -18.23
N HIS A 78 8.24 -10.77 -18.58
CA HIS A 78 8.42 -9.69 -17.59
C HIS A 78 7.21 -9.53 -16.66
N ILE A 79 5.99 -9.55 -17.20
CA ILE A 79 4.76 -9.50 -16.39
C ILE A 79 4.75 -10.68 -15.41
N SER A 80 5.02 -11.90 -15.90
CA SER A 80 5.09 -13.09 -15.06
C SER A 80 6.12 -12.97 -13.92
N GLN A 81 7.22 -12.24 -14.14
CA GLN A 81 8.28 -12.06 -13.16
C GLN A 81 7.90 -11.01 -12.10
N LEU A 82 7.23 -9.93 -12.52
CA LEU A 82 6.71 -8.90 -11.63
C LEU A 82 5.55 -9.43 -10.78
N GLU A 83 4.68 -10.26 -11.36
CA GLU A 83 3.63 -10.99 -10.63
C GLU A 83 4.19 -11.83 -9.47
N MET A 84 5.41 -12.34 -9.61
CA MET A 84 6.06 -13.11 -8.54
C MET A 84 6.44 -12.23 -7.35
N MET A 85 6.62 -10.93 -7.54
CA MET A 85 6.95 -9.99 -6.46
C MET A 85 5.79 -9.77 -5.50
N HIS A 86 4.55 -9.98 -5.94
CA HIS A 86 3.37 -9.88 -5.09
C HIS A 86 3.24 -10.99 -4.06
N CYS A 87 4.10 -12.02 -4.07
CA CYS A 87 4.01 -13.12 -3.10
C CYS A 87 2.65 -13.89 -3.08
N ASN A 88 1.75 -13.63 -4.04
CA ASN A 88 0.42 -14.22 -4.20
C ASN A 88 0.40 -15.76 -4.23
N ASN A 89 1.52 -16.39 -4.60
CA ASN A 89 1.64 -17.82 -4.91
C ASN A 89 2.71 -18.52 -4.04
N LEU A 90 2.90 -18.07 -2.79
CA LEU A 90 3.83 -18.69 -1.83
C LEU A 90 3.07 -19.64 -0.89
N TYR A 91 2.99 -20.91 -1.29
CA TYR A 91 2.09 -21.94 -0.71
C TYR A 91 2.57 -22.62 0.59
N SER A 92 3.77 -22.30 1.09
CA SER A 92 4.28 -22.84 2.35
C SER A 92 5.42 -21.98 2.91
N ILE A 93 5.78 -22.21 4.17
CA ILE A 93 6.98 -21.62 4.79
C ILE A 93 8.24 -21.92 3.98
N VAL A 94 8.33 -23.12 3.42
CA VAL A 94 9.48 -23.53 2.62
C VAL A 94 9.54 -22.74 1.31
N TYR A 95 8.40 -22.56 0.64
CA TYR A 95 8.30 -21.68 -0.53
C TYR A 95 8.69 -20.26 -0.18
N GLY A 96 8.10 -19.70 0.87
CA GLY A 96 8.38 -18.35 1.35
C GLY A 96 9.86 -18.16 1.68
N ALA A 97 10.47 -19.09 2.41
CA ALA A 97 11.88 -19.03 2.79
C ALA A 97 12.81 -19.09 1.56
N ASN A 98 12.58 -20.03 0.64
CA ASN A 98 13.37 -20.15 -0.58
C ASN A 98 13.26 -18.89 -1.45
N TYR A 99 12.03 -18.43 -1.67
CA TYR A 99 11.73 -17.25 -2.48
C TYR A 99 12.36 -15.99 -1.88
N ILE A 100 12.10 -15.70 -0.62
CA ILE A 100 12.62 -14.52 0.08
C ILE A 100 14.15 -14.56 0.13
N ALA A 101 14.76 -15.71 0.39
CA ALA A 101 16.21 -15.84 0.41
C ALA A 101 16.82 -15.57 -0.97
N GLN A 102 16.22 -16.07 -2.05
CA GLN A 102 16.69 -15.78 -3.40
C GLN A 102 16.53 -14.29 -3.73
N HIS A 103 15.39 -13.69 -3.36
CA HIS A 103 15.15 -12.25 -3.56
C HIS A 103 16.17 -11.38 -2.82
N VAL A 104 16.58 -11.79 -1.61
CA VAL A 104 17.68 -11.15 -0.85
C VAL A 104 18.99 -11.21 -1.63
N VAL A 105 19.36 -12.38 -2.14
CA VAL A 105 20.62 -12.58 -2.89
C VAL A 105 20.63 -11.72 -4.16
N ASN A 106 19.54 -11.75 -4.94
CA ASN A 106 19.41 -10.96 -6.16
C ASN A 106 19.45 -9.46 -5.87
N SER A 107 18.66 -9.00 -4.91
CA SER A 107 18.60 -7.58 -4.54
C SER A 107 19.92 -7.07 -3.99
N ARG A 108 20.63 -7.86 -3.18
CA ARG A 108 21.97 -7.52 -2.72
C ARG A 108 22.91 -7.32 -3.89
N ALA A 109 22.95 -8.24 -4.84
CA ALA A 109 23.80 -8.11 -6.02
C ALA A 109 23.44 -6.86 -6.85
N ALA A 110 22.14 -6.59 -7.04
CA ALA A 110 21.65 -5.42 -7.77
C ALA A 110 22.01 -4.09 -7.08
N ILE A 111 21.86 -4.02 -5.76
CA ILE A 111 22.25 -2.86 -4.95
C ILE A 111 23.76 -2.64 -5.04
N GLN A 112 24.55 -3.70 -4.88
CA GLN A 112 26.01 -3.61 -4.97
C GLN A 112 26.47 -3.15 -6.36
N ASP A 113 25.85 -3.65 -7.43
CA ASP A 113 26.10 -3.19 -8.81
C ASP A 113 25.79 -1.69 -8.98
N ALA A 114 24.64 -1.22 -8.48
CA ALA A 114 24.25 0.19 -8.53
C ALA A 114 25.25 1.07 -7.77
N ILE A 115 25.71 0.65 -6.60
CA ILE A 115 26.70 1.38 -5.80
C ILE A 115 28.07 1.43 -6.48
N GLN A 116 28.54 0.32 -7.05
CA GLN A 116 29.80 0.26 -7.81
C GLN A 116 29.78 1.22 -9.01
N LYS A 117 28.65 1.29 -9.69
CA LYS A 117 28.41 2.18 -10.84
C LYS A 117 28.12 3.63 -10.45
N LYS A 118 27.93 3.91 -9.16
CA LYS A 118 27.46 5.20 -8.63
C LYS A 118 26.12 5.64 -9.23
N ASP A 119 25.27 4.67 -9.57
CA ASP A 119 23.94 4.92 -10.14
C ASP A 119 22.91 5.10 -9.02
N VAL A 120 22.78 6.34 -8.55
CA VAL A 120 21.85 6.72 -7.47
C VAL A 120 20.40 6.42 -7.84
N LEU A 121 20.00 6.66 -9.10
CA LEU A 121 18.63 6.42 -9.54
C LEU A 121 18.32 4.92 -9.53
N ALA A 122 19.21 4.10 -10.07
CA ALA A 122 19.05 2.65 -10.02
C ALA A 122 19.00 2.13 -8.57
N TYR A 123 19.85 2.64 -7.67
CA TYR A 123 19.79 2.28 -6.26
C TYR A 123 18.41 2.57 -5.63
N LEU A 124 17.89 3.79 -5.81
CA LEU A 124 16.59 4.20 -5.26
C LEU A 124 15.42 3.39 -5.86
N ALA A 125 15.49 3.11 -7.17
CA ALA A 125 14.50 2.30 -7.84
C ALA A 125 14.52 0.83 -7.37
N ILE A 126 15.71 0.22 -7.28
CA ILE A 126 15.88 -1.15 -6.76
C ILE A 126 15.34 -1.22 -5.33
N LEU A 127 15.66 -0.23 -4.50
CA LEU A 127 15.19 -0.17 -3.12
C LEU A 127 13.66 -0.16 -3.05
N GLY A 128 13.01 0.75 -3.79
CA GLY A 128 11.54 0.83 -3.83
C GLY A 128 10.87 -0.44 -4.34
N THR A 129 11.31 -0.94 -5.50
CA THR A 129 10.74 -2.14 -6.14
C THR A 129 10.96 -3.39 -5.28
N SER A 130 12.15 -3.57 -4.69
CA SER A 130 12.41 -4.72 -3.83
C SER A 130 11.68 -4.66 -2.48
N MET A 131 11.41 -3.47 -1.95
CA MET A 131 10.66 -3.30 -0.70
C MET A 131 9.21 -3.74 -0.83
N HIS A 132 8.61 -3.55 -2.01
CA HIS A 132 7.24 -3.98 -2.32
C HIS A 132 7.04 -5.48 -2.03
N THR A 133 7.97 -6.33 -2.47
CA THR A 133 7.92 -7.79 -2.22
C THR A 133 7.72 -8.14 -0.74
N TYR A 134 8.35 -7.38 0.16
CA TYR A 134 8.24 -7.64 1.60
C TYR A 134 6.95 -7.10 2.19
N GLN A 135 6.41 -6.01 1.66
CA GLN A 135 5.12 -5.48 2.08
C GLN A 135 4.01 -6.45 1.67
N ASP A 136 4.04 -6.89 0.41
CA ASP A 136 3.13 -7.91 -0.14
C ASP A 136 3.29 -9.25 0.55
N PHE A 137 4.50 -9.67 0.94
CA PHE A 137 4.61 -10.89 1.73
C PHE A 137 3.73 -10.85 2.99
N TYR A 138 3.66 -9.73 3.74
CA TYR A 138 2.82 -9.68 4.93
C TYR A 138 1.36 -9.40 4.61
N ALA A 139 1.09 -8.50 3.65
CA ALA A 139 -0.27 -8.23 3.20
C ALA A 139 -0.95 -9.44 2.60
N HIS A 140 -0.15 -10.24 1.88
CA HIS A 140 -0.54 -11.44 1.19
C HIS A 140 -0.01 -12.71 1.88
N SER A 141 0.20 -12.67 3.21
CA SER A 141 0.40 -13.88 4.03
C SER A 141 -0.57 -13.95 5.22
N ASN A 142 -0.78 -15.15 5.78
CA ASN A 142 -1.55 -15.29 7.01
C ASN A 142 -0.66 -15.01 8.25
N TRP A 143 0.42 -14.25 8.04
CA TRP A 143 1.44 -14.02 9.06
C TRP A 143 0.86 -13.32 10.28
N ALA A 144 -0.04 -12.36 10.08
CA ALA A 144 -0.71 -11.66 11.16
C ALA A 144 -1.56 -12.61 12.02
N GLU A 145 -2.26 -13.58 11.40
CA GLU A 145 -3.11 -14.59 12.02
C GLU A 145 -2.34 -15.61 12.88
N LEU A 146 -1.03 -15.70 12.71
CA LEU A 146 -0.19 -16.66 13.45
C LEU A 146 0.48 -16.02 14.64
N HIS A 147 0.60 -14.71 14.53
CA HIS A 147 1.09 -13.85 15.56
C HIS A 147 -0.07 -13.14 16.25
N LEU A 148 -1.21 -13.85 16.34
CA LEU A 148 -2.39 -13.36 17.06
C LEU A 148 -2.03 -12.94 18.48
N ARG A 149 -2.75 -11.90 18.87
CA ARG A 149 -2.45 -11.11 20.04
C ARG A 149 -2.62 -11.93 21.31
N LYS A 150 -1.69 -11.75 22.25
CA LYS A 150 -1.83 -12.25 23.63
C LYS A 150 -2.30 -11.16 24.60
N ASP A 151 -2.33 -9.91 24.16
CA ASP A 151 -2.83 -8.74 24.87
C ASP A 151 -3.37 -7.69 23.87
N CYS A 152 -3.83 -6.53 24.36
CA CYS A 152 -4.44 -5.49 23.53
C CYS A 152 -3.43 -4.71 22.66
N SER A 153 -2.17 -5.13 22.54
CA SER A 153 -1.20 -4.46 21.69
C SER A 153 -1.06 -5.15 20.34
N CYS A 154 -1.57 -4.46 19.33
CA CYS A 154 -1.58 -4.93 17.96
C CYS A 154 -0.16 -4.93 17.31
N TYR A 155 0.89 -4.52 18.05
CA TYR A 155 2.22 -4.23 17.50
C TYR A 155 3.37 -5.00 18.17
N MET A 156 3.17 -5.64 19.33
CA MET A 156 4.27 -6.23 20.11
C MET A 156 5.11 -7.27 19.38
N ARG A 157 4.52 -7.95 18.40
CA ARG A 157 5.14 -9.05 17.68
C ARG A 157 5.71 -8.63 16.33
N THR A 158 5.69 -7.35 16.00
CA THR A 158 6.33 -6.81 14.80
C THR A 158 7.83 -7.14 14.70
N PRO A 159 8.60 -7.37 15.80
CA PRO A 159 9.95 -7.91 15.69
C PRO A 159 10.04 -9.37 15.21
N GLN A 160 8.92 -10.08 15.11
CA GLN A 160 8.81 -11.45 14.61
C GLN A 160 8.54 -11.44 13.10
N THR A 161 9.39 -10.76 12.34
CA THR A 161 9.39 -10.85 10.87
C THR A 161 9.83 -12.25 10.43
N MET A 162 9.48 -12.65 9.22
CA MET A 162 9.94 -13.91 8.60
C MET A 162 11.46 -14.05 8.67
N PHE A 163 12.20 -12.97 8.41
CA PHE A 163 13.64 -12.96 8.53
C PHE A 163 14.14 -13.12 9.95
N SER A 164 13.51 -12.44 10.91
CA SER A 164 13.87 -12.56 12.32
C SER A 164 13.66 -13.98 12.82
N LEU A 165 12.55 -14.63 12.44
CA LEU A 165 12.29 -16.02 12.80
C LEU A 165 13.24 -16.99 12.09
N LEU A 166 13.49 -16.80 10.78
CA LEU A 166 14.42 -17.65 10.02
C LEU A 166 15.86 -17.52 10.53
N THR A 167 16.30 -16.31 10.88
CA THR A 167 17.61 -16.05 11.49
C THR A 167 17.70 -16.67 12.88
N GLY A 168 16.66 -16.51 13.72
CA GLY A 168 16.58 -17.14 15.05
C GLY A 168 16.54 -18.68 15.01
N ALA A 169 16.04 -19.25 13.91
CA ALA A 169 16.12 -20.67 13.62
C ALA A 169 17.51 -21.10 13.11
N GLY A 170 18.43 -20.18 12.84
CA GLY A 170 19.76 -20.47 12.29
C GLY A 170 19.72 -20.85 10.81
N GLY A 171 18.72 -20.38 10.07
CA GLY A 171 18.47 -20.78 8.68
C GLY A 171 17.78 -22.15 8.53
N ASP A 172 17.45 -22.81 9.64
CA ASP A 172 16.73 -24.08 9.63
C ASP A 172 15.22 -23.85 9.42
N VAL A 173 14.79 -24.02 8.17
CA VAL A 173 13.38 -23.89 7.79
C VAL A 173 12.52 -24.98 8.39
N THR A 174 13.04 -26.20 8.60
CA THR A 174 12.29 -27.27 9.26
C THR A 174 11.98 -26.87 10.70
N LYS A 175 12.96 -26.34 11.42
CA LYS A 175 12.74 -25.77 12.76
C LYS A 175 11.72 -24.63 12.75
N LEU A 176 11.75 -23.77 11.72
CA LEU A 176 10.77 -22.70 11.57
C LEU A 176 9.35 -23.24 11.38
N VAL A 177 9.19 -24.29 10.57
CA VAL A 177 7.93 -25.03 10.38
C VAL A 177 7.46 -25.65 11.69
N ASP A 178 8.34 -26.35 12.41
CA ASP A 178 7.99 -27.01 13.67
C ASP A 178 7.58 -26.00 14.76
N GLN A 179 8.16 -24.79 14.73
CA GLN A 179 7.81 -23.71 15.66
C GLN A 179 6.54 -22.98 15.27
N ASN A 180 6.16 -23.02 13.99
CA ASN A 180 5.00 -22.32 13.44
C ASN A 180 4.19 -23.26 12.55
N PRO A 181 3.69 -24.40 13.08
CA PRO A 181 3.04 -25.43 12.25
C PRO A 181 1.71 -24.96 11.65
N ALA A 182 1.17 -23.85 12.17
CA ALA A 182 -0.02 -23.20 11.64
C ALA A 182 0.28 -22.20 10.50
N LEU A 183 1.56 -21.90 10.19
CA LEU A 183 1.93 -20.99 9.10
C LEU A 183 1.62 -21.62 7.74
N THR A 184 0.36 -21.45 7.36
CA THR A 184 -0.23 -21.89 6.09
C THR A 184 -0.84 -20.69 5.36
N GLY A 185 -0.30 -20.31 4.22
CA GLY A 185 -1.16 -19.83 3.14
C GLY A 185 -0.45 -20.10 1.82
N TRP A 186 -0.94 -19.74 0.64
CA TRP A 186 -2.03 -18.86 0.18
C TRP A 186 -2.68 -19.53 -1.05
N GLY A 187 -3.93 -19.22 -1.39
CA GLY A 187 -4.72 -19.96 -2.39
C GLY A 187 -4.39 -19.71 -3.86
N THR A 188 -5.00 -20.51 -4.72
CA THR A 188 -4.78 -20.59 -6.17
C THR A 188 -5.45 -19.45 -6.95
N TYR A 189 -4.72 -18.82 -7.87
CA TYR A 189 -5.30 -18.05 -8.98
C TYR A 189 -5.57 -18.95 -10.19
N GLU A 190 -6.83 -19.14 -10.57
CA GLU A 190 -7.25 -19.86 -11.79
C GLU A 190 -7.16 -18.97 -13.07
N TRP A 191 -6.82 -17.68 -12.91
CA TRP A 191 -7.23 -16.60 -13.82
C TRP A 191 -6.52 -16.50 -15.19
N LEU A 192 -5.52 -17.31 -15.52
CA LEU A 192 -4.82 -17.16 -16.81
C LEU A 192 -4.85 -18.38 -17.73
N GLY A 193 -5.49 -19.49 -17.36
CA GLY A 193 -5.29 -20.76 -18.07
C GLY A 193 -3.80 -21.12 -18.22
N ARG A 194 -2.95 -20.50 -17.39
CA ARG A 194 -1.55 -20.83 -17.24
C ARG A 194 -1.53 -21.84 -16.12
N ASP A 195 -1.13 -23.05 -16.45
CA ASP A 195 -0.66 -24.02 -15.48
C ASP A 195 0.61 -23.45 -14.84
N TYR A 196 0.48 -22.46 -13.94
CA TYR A 196 1.45 -22.38 -12.86
C TYR A 196 1.43 -23.74 -12.20
N PRO A 197 2.57 -24.39 -11.95
CA PRO A 197 2.58 -25.66 -11.26
C PRO A 197 1.86 -25.44 -9.93
N ASN A 198 0.61 -25.86 -9.92
CA ASN A 198 -0.27 -25.85 -8.79
C ASN A 198 0.29 -26.97 -7.93
N PHE A 199 1.29 -26.63 -7.12
CA PHE A 199 1.82 -27.54 -6.13
C PHE A 199 0.76 -27.62 -5.05
N ASN A 200 -0.23 -28.45 -5.36
CA ASN A 200 -1.40 -28.78 -4.57
C ASN A 200 -0.90 -29.48 -3.29
N VAL A 201 -0.32 -28.71 -2.38
CA VAL A 201 -0.07 -29.17 -1.01
C VAL A 201 -1.41 -29.09 -0.30
N GLU A 202 -1.89 -30.25 0.16
CA GLU A 202 -3.01 -30.36 1.08
C GLU A 202 -2.87 -29.29 2.19
N GLY A 203 -3.71 -28.26 2.18
CA GLY A 203 -3.78 -27.27 3.28
C GLY A 203 -3.97 -25.81 2.89
N GLY A 204 -3.67 -25.40 1.65
CA GLY A 204 -3.91 -24.02 1.19
C GLY A 204 -5.35 -23.77 0.74
N THR A 205 -6.30 -23.54 1.64
CA THR A 205 -7.73 -23.40 1.28
C THR A 205 -8.21 -21.97 1.04
N ASN A 206 -7.40 -20.96 1.34
CA ASN A 206 -7.85 -19.57 1.38
C ASN A 206 -7.36 -18.80 0.15
N ILE A 207 -8.28 -18.42 -0.74
CA ILE A 207 -7.99 -17.56 -1.90
C ILE A 207 -7.43 -16.19 -1.44
N HIS A 208 -6.54 -15.56 -2.22
CA HIS A 208 -6.12 -14.17 -1.98
C HIS A 208 -7.32 -13.27 -1.69
N GLY A 209 -8.36 -13.42 -2.52
CA GLY A 209 -9.66 -12.76 -2.37
C GLY A 209 -9.65 -11.31 -2.81
N ASP A 210 -10.74 -10.62 -2.48
CA ASP A 210 -10.99 -9.22 -2.82
C ASP A 210 -11.03 -8.38 -1.51
N TYR A 211 -11.61 -7.18 -1.55
CA TYR A 211 -11.76 -6.31 -0.38
C TYR A 211 -12.55 -6.94 0.78
N CYS A 212 -13.21 -8.04 0.51
CA CYS A 212 -14.27 -8.59 1.28
C CYS A 212 -13.94 -10.06 1.66
N ASN A 213 -13.45 -10.84 0.69
CA ASN A 213 -13.11 -12.26 0.79
C ASN A 213 -11.61 -12.50 0.90
N GLY A 214 -11.23 -13.73 1.26
CA GLY A 214 -9.85 -14.20 1.20
C GLY A 214 -8.98 -13.70 2.33
N ILE A 215 -7.68 -13.66 2.09
CA ILE A 215 -6.66 -13.43 3.13
C ILE A 215 -5.91 -12.12 2.93
N ASN A 216 -6.13 -11.39 1.82
CA ASN A 216 -5.49 -10.10 1.58
C ASN A 216 -5.75 -9.09 2.73
N HIS A 217 -4.70 -8.38 3.13
CA HIS A 217 -4.69 -7.37 4.19
C HIS A 217 -4.19 -6.00 3.71
N ASP A 218 -4.30 -5.67 2.42
CA ASP A 218 -3.86 -4.37 1.90
C ASP A 218 -4.79 -3.20 2.26
N SER A 219 -6.06 -3.48 2.58
CA SER A 219 -7.06 -2.44 2.83
C SER A 219 -7.44 -2.28 4.29
N TYR A 220 -7.61 -1.05 4.77
CA TYR A 220 -7.99 -0.78 6.18
C TYR A 220 -9.35 -1.37 6.59
N ILE A 221 -10.17 -1.81 5.63
CA ILE A 221 -11.44 -2.51 5.89
C ILE A 221 -11.25 -4.00 6.20
N ARG A 222 -10.04 -4.52 6.01
CA ARG A 222 -9.72 -5.93 6.21
C ARG A 222 -9.45 -6.21 7.70
N PRO A 223 -9.87 -7.38 8.20
CA PRO A 223 -9.39 -7.86 9.49
C PRO A 223 -7.87 -7.80 9.54
N LEU A 224 -7.29 -7.50 10.71
CA LEU A 224 -5.84 -7.52 10.93
C LEU A 224 -5.00 -6.57 10.04
N TRP A 225 -5.61 -5.66 9.28
CA TRP A 225 -4.88 -4.71 8.44
C TRP A 225 -3.81 -3.92 9.20
N GLU A 226 -4.10 -3.46 10.43
CA GLU A 226 -3.11 -2.70 11.22
C GLU A 226 -1.91 -3.55 11.62
N GLU A 227 -2.14 -4.81 12.02
CA GLU A 227 -1.04 -5.75 12.33
C GLU A 227 -0.21 -6.03 11.10
N THR A 228 -0.87 -6.32 9.97
CA THR A 228 -0.21 -6.51 8.69
C THR A 228 0.60 -5.28 8.30
N ASN A 229 0.01 -4.08 8.38
CA ASN A 229 0.69 -2.82 8.10
C ASN A 229 1.92 -2.67 8.99
N ALA A 230 1.81 -3.04 10.26
CA ALA A 230 2.93 -3.00 11.19
C ALA A 230 4.04 -4.00 10.86
N TYR A 231 3.69 -5.22 10.45
CA TYR A 231 4.65 -6.23 9.98
C TYR A 231 5.34 -5.81 8.69
N ALA A 232 4.56 -5.31 7.72
CA ALA A 232 5.06 -4.78 6.46
C ALA A 232 5.96 -3.55 6.67
N PHE A 233 5.65 -2.70 7.65
CA PHE A 233 6.50 -1.58 8.01
C PHE A 233 7.79 -2.06 8.70
N ALA A 234 7.70 -2.96 9.68
CA ALA A 234 8.87 -3.51 10.36
C ALA A 234 9.80 -4.24 9.39
N SER A 235 9.25 -4.98 8.43
CA SER A 235 10.03 -5.62 7.37
C SER A 235 10.63 -4.62 6.39
N SER A 236 9.94 -3.52 6.09
CA SER A 236 10.49 -2.42 5.28
C SER A 236 11.70 -1.77 5.97
N MET A 237 11.63 -1.56 7.29
CA MET A 237 12.75 -1.05 8.10
C MET A 237 13.92 -2.04 8.13
N GLU A 238 13.62 -3.33 8.37
CA GLU A 238 14.60 -4.43 8.35
C GLU A 238 15.29 -4.53 6.98
N TRP A 239 14.51 -4.47 5.90
CA TRP A 239 15.01 -4.49 4.53
C TRP A 239 15.93 -3.31 4.24
N LEU A 240 15.47 -2.08 4.52
CA LEU A 240 16.22 -0.86 4.26
C LEU A 240 17.55 -0.84 5.03
N TYR A 241 17.54 -1.26 6.30
CA TYR A 241 18.77 -1.40 7.10
C TYR A 241 19.80 -2.32 6.43
N ASN A 242 19.34 -3.48 5.96
CA ASN A 242 20.19 -4.45 5.30
C ASN A 242 20.69 -3.95 3.94
N VAL A 243 19.84 -3.32 3.13
CA VAL A 243 20.22 -2.70 1.85
C VAL A 243 21.33 -1.67 2.03
N GLU A 244 21.21 -0.79 3.02
CA GLU A 244 22.27 0.19 3.30
C GLU A 244 23.56 -0.49 3.74
N SER A 245 23.48 -1.54 4.55
CA SER A 245 24.67 -2.30 4.97
C SER A 245 25.40 -2.93 3.77
N TRP A 246 24.66 -3.42 2.77
CA TRP A 246 25.24 -3.98 1.54
C TRP A 246 25.87 -2.91 0.67
N ALA A 247 25.28 -1.71 0.64
CA ALA A 247 25.86 -0.54 -0.01
C ALA A 247 27.17 -0.12 0.65
N VAL A 248 27.20 0.00 1.98
CA VAL A 248 28.41 0.35 2.76
C VAL A 248 29.52 -0.67 2.57
N ALA A 249 29.18 -1.96 2.45
CA ALA A 249 30.18 -3.01 2.22
C ALA A 249 30.94 -2.83 0.88
N VAL A 250 30.33 -2.19 -0.11
CA VAL A 250 30.92 -1.91 -1.42
C VAL A 250 31.57 -0.53 -1.48
N ASP A 251 30.93 0.48 -0.89
CA ASP A 251 31.47 1.83 -0.75
C ASP A 251 31.57 2.22 0.74
N PRO A 252 32.68 1.87 1.43
CA PRO A 252 32.85 2.18 2.84
C PRO A 252 32.88 3.67 3.18
N THR A 253 33.00 4.55 2.18
CA THR A 253 32.94 6.00 2.38
C THR A 253 31.50 6.52 2.46
N ASN A 254 30.52 5.67 2.16
CA ASN A 254 29.10 6.00 2.03
C ASN A 254 28.83 7.12 1.02
N SER A 255 29.73 7.37 0.07
CA SER A 255 29.61 8.49 -0.86
C SER A 255 28.36 8.38 -1.73
N THR A 256 28.15 7.23 -2.37
CA THR A 256 26.97 6.99 -3.20
C THR A 256 25.69 6.91 -2.36
N LEU A 257 25.76 6.28 -1.18
CA LEU A 257 24.61 6.17 -0.27
C LEU A 257 24.15 7.55 0.24
N ASN A 258 25.08 8.42 0.64
CA ASN A 258 24.77 9.77 1.09
C ASN A 258 24.18 10.62 -0.05
N LEU A 259 24.66 10.43 -1.29
CA LEU A 259 24.05 11.03 -2.48
C LEU A 259 22.63 10.50 -2.71
N ALA A 260 22.37 9.22 -2.49
CA ALA A 260 21.02 8.65 -2.61
C ALA A 260 20.07 9.18 -1.53
N ARG A 261 20.52 9.28 -0.28
CA ARG A 261 19.75 9.87 0.83
C ARG A 261 19.40 11.33 0.56
N SER A 262 20.37 12.11 0.11
CA SER A 262 20.18 13.54 -0.18
C SER A 262 19.66 13.81 -1.60
N TRP A 263 19.34 12.77 -2.38
CA TRP A 263 19.01 12.93 -3.78
C TRP A 263 17.79 13.84 -3.97
N ALA A 264 17.91 14.79 -4.87
CA ALA A 264 16.81 15.59 -5.37
C ALA A 264 16.97 15.71 -6.89
N PRO A 265 15.87 15.73 -7.66
CA PRO A 265 15.93 16.01 -9.08
C PRO A 265 16.44 17.44 -9.30
N ASP A 266 17.01 17.71 -10.48
CA ASP A 266 17.26 19.09 -10.89
C ASP A 266 15.94 19.88 -11.00
N ALA A 267 16.04 21.21 -11.03
CA ALA A 267 14.88 22.10 -11.06
C ALA A 267 13.94 21.83 -12.25
N ASN A 268 14.45 21.32 -13.38
CA ASN A 268 13.65 21.01 -14.56
C ASN A 268 12.91 19.68 -14.41
N SER A 269 13.44 18.76 -13.61
CA SER A 269 12.91 17.41 -13.40
C SER A 269 12.08 17.28 -12.12
N ALA A 270 12.09 18.29 -11.24
CA ALA A 270 11.32 18.29 -9.98
C ALA A 270 9.81 18.17 -10.23
N GLY A 271 9.26 18.99 -11.13
CA GLY A 271 7.85 18.91 -11.50
C GLY A 271 7.48 17.56 -12.12
N ALA A 272 8.38 16.99 -12.92
CA ALA A 272 8.18 15.67 -13.53
C ALA A 272 8.19 14.52 -12.51
N LEU A 273 8.99 14.62 -11.44
CA LEU A 273 8.95 13.65 -10.35
C LEU A 273 7.61 13.73 -9.61
N ASP A 274 7.15 14.94 -9.31
CA ASP A 274 5.89 15.17 -8.62
C ASP A 274 4.69 14.72 -9.45
N GLU A 275 4.69 14.99 -10.76
CA GLU A 275 3.65 14.54 -11.69
C GLU A 275 3.63 13.02 -11.82
N ASN A 276 4.79 12.35 -11.94
CA ASN A 276 4.83 10.89 -11.93
C ASN A 276 4.33 10.31 -10.62
N PHE A 277 4.76 10.86 -9.48
CA PHE A 277 4.32 10.42 -8.17
C PHE A 277 2.81 10.58 -8.01
N LEU A 278 2.26 11.73 -8.42
CA LEU A 278 0.81 11.95 -8.43
C LEU A 278 0.10 10.99 -9.37
N SER A 279 0.67 10.72 -10.55
CA SER A 279 0.12 9.75 -11.51
C SER A 279 0.02 8.35 -10.91
N THR A 280 0.95 7.93 -10.04
CA THR A 280 0.84 6.64 -9.34
C THR A 280 -0.42 6.55 -8.49
N PHE A 281 -0.69 7.59 -7.69
CA PHE A 281 -1.93 7.75 -6.94
C PHE A 281 -3.14 7.72 -7.87
N GLU A 282 -3.13 8.53 -8.93
CA GLU A 282 -4.29 8.70 -9.79
C GLU A 282 -4.66 7.45 -10.58
N VAL A 283 -3.63 6.76 -11.11
CA VAL A 283 -3.80 5.49 -11.81
C VAL A 283 -4.31 4.44 -10.84
N SER A 284 -3.73 4.29 -9.65
CA SER A 284 -4.15 3.29 -8.67
C SER A 284 -5.58 3.48 -8.21
N TYR A 285 -5.97 4.71 -7.84
CA TYR A 285 -7.34 4.90 -7.39
C TYR A 285 -8.33 4.68 -8.55
N SER A 286 -7.92 4.85 -9.80
CA SER A 286 -8.82 4.79 -10.95
C SER A 286 -8.84 3.46 -11.72
N ALA A 287 -7.83 2.60 -11.53
CA ALA A 287 -7.58 1.42 -12.36
C ALA A 287 -8.78 0.46 -12.43
N THR A 288 -9.46 0.24 -11.32
CA THR A 288 -10.47 -0.81 -11.23
C THR A 288 -11.74 -0.49 -11.98
N GLN A 289 -12.16 0.78 -11.98
CA GLN A 289 -13.29 1.20 -12.80
C GLN A 289 -12.98 1.07 -14.29
N ALA A 290 -11.74 1.37 -14.67
CA ALA A 290 -11.33 1.30 -16.05
C ALA A 290 -11.15 -0.13 -16.57
N ILE A 291 -10.59 -1.02 -15.74
CA ILE A 291 -10.22 -2.38 -16.13
C ILE A 291 -11.37 -3.36 -15.90
N PHE A 292 -12.09 -3.22 -14.79
CA PHE A 292 -13.10 -4.21 -14.34
C PHE A 292 -14.53 -3.66 -14.34
N GLY A 293 -14.74 -2.36 -14.62
CA GLY A 293 -16.07 -1.74 -14.60
C GLY A 293 -16.65 -1.56 -13.20
N GLU A 294 -15.88 -1.81 -12.15
CA GLU A 294 -16.28 -1.70 -10.74
C GLU A 294 -15.84 -0.36 -10.14
N SER A 295 -16.63 0.19 -9.21
CA SER A 295 -16.27 1.45 -8.52
C SER A 295 -15.15 1.30 -7.47
N ASN A 296 -14.41 0.19 -7.44
CA ASN A 296 -13.50 -0.18 -6.35
C ASN A 296 -12.04 0.18 -6.62
N GLY A 297 -11.62 1.44 -6.49
CA GLY A 297 -10.21 1.78 -6.75
C GLY A 297 -9.20 1.08 -5.83
N HIS A 298 -7.94 1.02 -6.28
CA HIS A 298 -6.81 0.31 -5.65
C HIS A 298 -5.87 1.24 -4.87
N TRP A 299 -6.40 2.39 -4.45
CA TRP A 299 -5.72 3.29 -3.55
C TRP A 299 -6.45 3.32 -2.22
N LYS A 300 -5.97 2.55 -1.24
CA LYS A 300 -6.48 2.48 0.13
C LYS A 300 -7.98 2.16 0.25
N GLY A 301 -8.58 1.50 -0.74
CA GLY A 301 -9.92 0.95 -0.59
C GLY A 301 -10.95 1.39 -1.63
N SER A 302 -12.12 0.77 -1.48
CA SER A 302 -13.23 0.80 -2.43
C SER A 302 -13.90 2.18 -2.60
N GLY A 303 -14.60 2.36 -3.72
CA GLY A 303 -15.40 3.57 -4.00
C GLY A 303 -14.64 4.72 -4.70
N SER A 304 -13.36 4.53 -5.02
CA SER A 304 -12.47 5.60 -5.50
C SER A 304 -12.36 5.75 -7.02
N GLY A 305 -12.80 4.78 -7.85
CA GLY A 305 -12.38 4.69 -9.26
C GLY A 305 -13.05 5.58 -10.32
N SER A 306 -12.24 6.09 -11.27
CA SER A 306 -12.60 6.92 -12.45
C SER A 306 -12.09 6.37 -13.78
N LEU A 307 -12.96 6.02 -14.74
CA LEU A 307 -12.45 5.73 -16.09
C LEU A 307 -11.82 6.97 -16.75
N ALA A 308 -12.44 8.14 -16.57
CA ALA A 308 -11.94 9.39 -17.15
C ALA A 308 -10.59 9.81 -16.54
N THR A 309 -10.46 9.71 -15.21
CA THR A 309 -9.18 10.04 -14.56
C THR A 309 -8.14 8.99 -14.87
N PHE A 310 -8.47 7.68 -14.84
CA PHE A 310 -7.54 6.63 -15.26
C PHE A 310 -6.94 6.91 -16.64
N ALA A 311 -7.79 7.18 -17.63
CA ALA A 311 -7.34 7.44 -18.99
C ALA A 311 -6.40 8.66 -19.07
N ALA A 312 -6.74 9.74 -18.35
CA ALA A 312 -5.91 10.95 -18.30
C ALA A 312 -4.55 10.69 -17.62
N SER A 313 -4.54 9.99 -16.48
CA SER A 313 -3.34 9.73 -15.68
C SER A 313 -2.42 8.70 -16.33
N VAL A 314 -2.98 7.64 -16.93
CA VAL A 314 -2.19 6.70 -17.76
C VAL A 314 -1.61 7.42 -18.96
N LEU A 315 -2.38 8.29 -19.62
CA LEU A 315 -1.87 9.06 -20.75
C LEU A 315 -0.75 10.00 -20.30
N SER A 316 -0.89 10.73 -19.18
CA SER A 316 0.20 11.54 -18.61
C SER A 316 1.42 10.66 -18.36
N LEU A 317 1.29 9.60 -17.56
CA LEU A 317 2.39 8.69 -17.20
C LEU A 317 3.13 8.13 -18.42
N VAL A 318 2.40 7.67 -19.44
CA VAL A 318 2.98 7.03 -20.64
C VAL A 318 3.55 8.07 -21.61
N MET A 319 2.95 9.26 -21.71
CA MET A 319 3.40 10.32 -22.62
C MET A 319 4.53 11.15 -22.03
N THR A 320 4.64 11.22 -20.69
CA THR A 320 5.80 11.77 -20.01
C THR A 320 6.93 10.75 -20.05
N SER A 321 7.71 10.76 -21.14
CA SER A 321 9.05 10.16 -21.14
C SER A 321 9.91 10.97 -20.18
N THR A 322 9.98 10.49 -18.95
CA THR A 322 10.80 11.09 -17.90
C THR A 322 11.95 10.13 -17.59
N PRO A 323 13.08 10.64 -17.07
CA PRO A 323 14.14 9.78 -16.57
C PRO A 323 13.66 8.75 -15.54
N PHE A 324 12.56 9.03 -14.84
CA PHE A 324 11.98 8.18 -13.80
C PHE A 324 11.16 7.05 -14.40
N THR A 325 10.22 7.32 -15.31
CA THR A 325 9.44 6.28 -16.00
C THR A 325 10.35 5.42 -16.88
N ASP A 326 11.30 6.04 -17.59
CA ASP A 326 12.25 5.30 -18.42
C ASP A 326 13.20 4.42 -17.59
N LEU A 327 13.51 4.74 -16.32
CA LEU A 327 14.33 3.91 -15.43
C LEU A 327 13.75 2.50 -15.21
N TYR A 328 12.43 2.41 -15.04
CA TYR A 328 11.73 1.13 -14.86
C TYR A 328 11.43 0.44 -16.20
N LEU A 329 11.28 1.23 -17.27
CA LEU A 329 10.87 0.79 -18.61
C LEU A 329 12.01 0.61 -19.61
N ARG A 330 13.27 0.61 -19.18
CA ARG A 330 14.41 0.46 -20.10
C ARG A 330 14.25 -0.83 -20.90
N ALA A 331 14.33 -0.73 -22.22
CA ALA A 331 14.31 -1.90 -23.10
C ALA A 331 15.51 -2.83 -22.86
N THR A 332 16.60 -2.27 -22.31
CA THR A 332 17.81 -2.97 -21.92
C THR A 332 18.05 -2.75 -20.43
N ASP A 333 18.16 -3.84 -19.66
CA ASP A 333 18.48 -3.82 -18.22
C ASP A 333 17.48 -3.01 -17.36
N PRO A 334 16.16 -3.31 -17.42
CA PRO A 334 15.20 -2.66 -16.55
C PRO A 334 15.46 -3.03 -15.10
N VAL A 335 15.21 -2.10 -14.18
CA VAL A 335 15.54 -2.27 -12.75
C VAL A 335 14.94 -3.55 -12.15
N TYR A 336 13.68 -3.86 -12.44
CA TYR A 336 13.04 -5.06 -11.91
C TYR A 336 13.73 -6.36 -12.36
N ALA A 337 14.30 -6.39 -13.57
CA ALA A 337 14.98 -7.59 -14.08
C ALA A 337 16.21 -7.93 -13.24
N LYS A 338 16.86 -6.94 -12.60
CA LYS A 338 18.02 -7.17 -11.74
C LYS A 338 17.68 -7.88 -10.43
N ILE A 339 16.46 -7.71 -9.94
CA ILE A 339 16.01 -8.28 -8.66
C ILE A 339 15.26 -9.62 -8.85
N VAL A 340 14.66 -9.83 -10.01
CA VAL A 340 14.00 -11.10 -10.38
C VAL A 340 14.87 -12.01 -11.25
N SER A 341 16.15 -11.70 -11.46
CA SER A 341 17.08 -12.54 -12.23
C SER A 341 18.26 -13.01 -11.38
N PRO A 342 18.58 -14.32 -11.34
CA PRO A 342 17.81 -15.45 -11.88
C PRO A 342 16.38 -15.52 -11.30
N GLN A 343 15.47 -16.15 -12.04
CA GLN A 343 14.05 -16.20 -11.64
C GLN A 343 13.91 -16.86 -10.27
N PRO A 344 13.24 -16.22 -9.30
CA PRO A 344 13.03 -16.83 -7.99
C PRO A 344 12.40 -18.23 -8.08
N TYR A 345 11.52 -18.47 -9.07
CA TYR A 345 10.87 -19.77 -9.28
C TYR A 345 11.74 -20.82 -9.99
N ASP A 346 12.81 -20.44 -10.70
CA ASP A 346 13.78 -21.43 -11.20
C ASP A 346 14.38 -22.22 -10.01
N TYR A 347 14.47 -21.59 -8.84
CA TYR A 347 14.92 -22.25 -7.61
C TYR A 347 13.86 -23.13 -6.96
N LEU A 348 12.59 -22.78 -7.11
CA LEU A 348 11.48 -23.60 -6.61
C LEU A 348 11.37 -24.91 -7.39
N THR A 349 11.63 -24.89 -8.70
CA THR A 349 11.64 -26.12 -9.51
C THR A 349 12.90 -26.98 -9.31
N THR A 350 14.00 -26.39 -8.82
CA THR A 350 15.26 -27.12 -8.58
C THR A 350 15.43 -27.58 -7.13
N SER A 351 14.58 -27.09 -6.21
CA SER A 351 14.60 -27.46 -4.79
C SER A 351 13.44 -28.39 -4.46
N VAL A 352 13.30 -29.48 -5.22
CA VAL A 352 12.29 -30.52 -4.98
C VAL A 352 12.95 -31.84 -4.58
N ASN A 353 12.35 -32.57 -3.64
CA ASN A 353 12.80 -33.92 -3.29
C ASN A 353 12.31 -34.97 -4.31
N ALA A 354 12.65 -36.24 -4.09
CA ALA A 354 12.25 -37.34 -4.96
C ALA A 354 10.72 -37.54 -5.06
N ALA A 355 9.96 -37.01 -4.11
CA ALA A 355 8.50 -37.02 -4.10
C ALA A 355 7.89 -35.80 -4.83
N GLY A 356 8.72 -34.87 -5.32
CA GLY A 356 8.27 -33.63 -5.96
C GLY A 356 7.87 -32.53 -4.96
N GLU A 357 8.13 -32.73 -3.67
CA GLU A 357 7.86 -31.73 -2.63
C GLU A 357 8.98 -30.70 -2.59
N VAL A 358 8.64 -29.42 -2.45
CA VAL A 358 9.64 -28.37 -2.29
C VAL A 358 10.32 -28.48 -0.93
N VAL A 359 11.65 -28.50 -0.96
CA VAL A 359 12.53 -28.58 0.20
C VAL A 359 13.33 -27.29 0.38
N PRO A 360 13.82 -27.00 1.60
CA PRO A 360 14.63 -25.82 1.85
C PRO A 360 15.91 -25.81 1.00
N ASN A 361 16.15 -24.70 0.29
CA ASN A 361 17.40 -24.45 -0.42
C ASN A 361 18.44 -23.90 0.55
N VAL A 362 19.02 -24.79 1.36
CA VAL A 362 19.97 -24.44 2.42
C VAL A 362 21.12 -23.54 1.93
N PRO A 363 21.75 -23.77 0.76
CA PRO A 363 22.78 -22.87 0.25
C PRO A 363 22.29 -21.42 0.04
N VAL A 364 21.14 -21.23 -0.61
CA VAL A 364 20.57 -19.90 -0.88
C VAL A 364 20.14 -19.22 0.41
N ILE A 365 19.50 -19.96 1.33
CA ILE A 365 19.11 -19.45 2.65
C ILE A 365 20.33 -19.00 3.45
N ASN A 366 21.38 -19.81 3.52
CA ASN A 366 22.61 -19.44 4.23
C ASN A 366 23.28 -18.21 3.58
N ALA A 367 23.29 -18.12 2.25
CA ALA A 367 23.82 -16.97 1.54
C ALA A 367 23.01 -15.69 1.81
N ALA A 368 21.68 -15.81 1.91
CA ALA A 368 20.80 -14.72 2.28
C ALA A 368 21.10 -14.22 3.71
N LEU A 369 21.25 -15.14 4.67
CA LEU A 369 21.41 -14.82 6.09
C LEU A 369 22.82 -14.36 6.49
N GLN A 370 23.88 -14.71 5.75
CA GLN A 370 25.27 -14.41 6.12
C GLN A 370 25.54 -12.93 6.40
N SER A 371 24.77 -12.03 5.79
CA SER A 371 24.89 -10.58 5.97
C SER A 371 23.55 -9.92 6.27
N PHE A 372 22.62 -10.68 6.87
CA PHE A 372 21.30 -10.18 7.21
C PHE A 372 21.21 -9.90 8.71
N VAL A 373 20.91 -8.66 9.07
CA VAL A 373 20.66 -8.24 10.45
C VAL A 373 19.15 -8.32 10.69
N PRO A 374 18.69 -9.18 11.62
CA PRO A 374 17.27 -9.28 11.90
C PRO A 374 16.76 -8.02 12.62
N PHE A 375 15.47 -7.74 12.50
CA PHE A 375 14.83 -6.55 13.09
C PHE A 375 15.13 -6.39 14.59
N SER A 376 15.10 -7.48 15.34
CA SER A 376 15.41 -7.50 16.77
C SER A 376 16.86 -7.10 17.13
N ALA A 377 17.78 -7.16 16.17
CA ALA A 377 19.18 -6.77 16.33
C ALA A 377 19.50 -5.37 15.76
N MET A 378 18.51 -4.69 15.16
CA MET A 378 18.68 -3.34 14.65
C MET A 378 18.80 -2.30 15.79
N PRO A 379 19.50 -1.18 15.55
CA PRO A 379 19.54 -0.06 16.50
C PRO A 379 18.15 0.39 16.93
N ALA A 380 18.00 0.76 18.21
CA ALA A 380 16.71 1.08 18.83
C ALA A 380 15.91 2.14 18.05
N GLN A 381 16.59 3.15 17.49
CA GLN A 381 15.97 4.21 16.68
C GLN A 381 15.21 3.70 15.44
N TYR A 382 15.52 2.49 14.96
CA TYR A 382 14.85 1.86 13.82
C TYR A 382 13.95 0.69 14.21
N SER A 383 13.89 0.37 15.51
CA SER A 383 13.16 -0.80 16.02
C SER A 383 12.31 -0.44 17.23
N THR A 384 12.92 -0.31 18.40
CA THR A 384 12.19 -0.22 19.67
C THR A 384 11.79 1.19 20.07
N ASP A 385 12.38 2.24 19.50
CA ASP A 385 12.04 3.65 19.78
C ASP A 385 10.90 4.19 18.89
N LEU A 386 10.23 3.34 18.11
CA LEU A 386 9.18 3.79 17.20
C LEU A 386 7.77 3.59 17.78
N THR A 387 6.87 4.51 17.43
CA THR A 387 5.43 4.41 17.65
C THR A 387 4.70 4.89 16.41
N ALA A 388 3.62 4.22 16.06
CA ALA A 388 2.70 4.69 15.04
C ALA A 388 1.85 5.82 15.63
N VAL A 389 1.74 6.93 14.93
CA VAL A 389 0.68 7.91 15.08
C VAL A 389 -0.40 7.54 14.09
N VAL A 390 -1.58 7.24 14.61
CA VAL A 390 -2.74 6.83 13.82
C VAL A 390 -3.75 7.96 13.86
N VAL A 391 -4.07 8.51 12.68
CA VAL A 391 -5.17 9.46 12.50
C VAL A 391 -6.28 8.72 11.77
N ARG A 392 -7.41 8.48 12.46
CA ARG A 392 -8.56 7.84 11.83
C ARG A 392 -9.69 8.84 11.64
N THR A 393 -10.16 8.95 10.41
CA THR A 393 -11.40 9.68 10.11
C THR A 393 -12.56 8.75 10.42
N THR A 394 -13.48 9.15 11.30
CA THR A 394 -14.63 8.31 11.65
C THR A 394 -15.90 8.77 10.94
N ARG A 395 -15.98 10.06 10.62
CA ARG A 395 -17.09 10.67 9.89
C ARG A 395 -16.67 11.98 9.25
N PHE A 396 -17.33 12.36 8.17
CA PHE A 396 -17.36 13.75 7.69
C PHE A 396 -18.77 14.14 7.24
N THR A 397 -18.99 15.44 7.05
CA THR A 397 -20.22 15.97 6.45
C THR A 397 -19.83 17.10 5.51
N VAL A 398 -20.40 17.13 4.31
CA VAL A 398 -20.22 18.22 3.33
C VAL A 398 -21.47 19.09 3.28
N SER A 399 -21.31 20.41 3.39
CA SER A 399 -22.44 21.34 3.43
C SER A 399 -23.25 21.35 2.12
N ALA A 400 -24.56 21.53 2.24
CA ALA A 400 -25.44 21.62 1.06
C ALA A 400 -25.15 22.86 0.18
N ALA A 401 -24.55 23.91 0.75
CA ALA A 401 -24.17 25.12 0.02
C ALA A 401 -23.10 24.88 -1.05
N LYS A 402 -22.32 23.79 -0.93
CA LYS A 402 -21.30 23.38 -1.90
C LYS A 402 -21.84 22.54 -3.06
N ASN A 403 -23.10 22.10 -3.01
CA ASN A 403 -23.77 21.34 -4.09
C ASN A 403 -23.94 22.12 -5.41
N GLY A 404 -23.65 23.43 -5.44
CA GLY A 404 -23.90 24.29 -6.60
C GLY A 404 -22.92 24.14 -7.77
N ARG A 405 -21.74 23.51 -7.57
CA ARG A 405 -20.70 23.36 -8.62
C ARG A 405 -20.45 21.91 -9.03
N PHE A 406 -20.62 20.97 -8.10
CA PHE A 406 -20.64 19.53 -8.34
C PHE A 406 -21.90 18.98 -7.70
N SER A 407 -22.79 18.34 -8.47
CA SER A 407 -24.07 17.85 -7.95
C SER A 407 -23.90 16.77 -6.86
N ASN A 408 -22.74 16.12 -6.84
CA ASN A 408 -22.30 15.13 -5.87
C ASN A 408 -20.84 15.40 -5.49
N ALA A 409 -20.54 15.48 -4.20
CA ALA A 409 -19.16 15.59 -3.72
C ALA A 409 -18.46 14.23 -3.84
N ASP A 410 -17.18 14.27 -4.22
CA ASP A 410 -16.26 13.14 -4.29
C ASP A 410 -15.11 13.38 -3.26
N PRO A 411 -15.42 13.44 -1.94
CA PRO A 411 -14.44 13.86 -0.95
C PRO A 411 -13.27 12.88 -0.82
N TRP A 412 -12.08 13.43 -0.63
CA TRP A 412 -10.87 12.73 -0.23
C TRP A 412 -10.07 13.59 0.75
N ALA A 413 -9.16 12.98 1.50
CA ALA A 413 -8.36 13.71 2.49
C ALA A 413 -6.87 13.65 2.17
N THR A 414 -6.21 14.76 2.45
CA THR A 414 -4.76 14.81 2.67
C THR A 414 -4.50 15.01 4.16
N VAL A 415 -3.75 14.10 4.77
CA VAL A 415 -3.34 14.16 6.17
C VAL A 415 -1.83 14.32 6.23
N THR A 416 -1.36 15.44 6.76
CA THR A 416 0.07 15.66 6.97
C THR A 416 0.41 15.41 8.43
N ILE A 417 1.27 14.43 8.73
CA ILE A 417 1.70 14.13 10.10
C ILE A 417 3.19 14.49 10.24
N GLY A 418 3.51 15.54 11.00
CA GLY A 418 4.89 16.01 11.17
C GLY A 418 5.59 16.26 9.84
N GLY A 419 4.91 16.93 8.91
CA GLY A 419 5.41 17.22 7.56
C GLY A 419 5.33 16.08 6.54
N PHE A 420 4.88 14.88 6.94
CA PHE A 420 4.71 13.75 6.03
C PHE A 420 3.29 13.68 5.47
N GLU A 421 3.15 13.88 4.16
CA GLU A 421 1.87 13.91 3.47
C GLU A 421 1.35 12.50 3.13
N ILE A 422 0.14 12.21 3.59
CA ILE A 422 -0.61 10.99 3.33
C ILE A 422 -1.87 11.35 2.54
N LYS A 423 -2.08 10.70 1.40
CA LYS A 423 -3.30 10.85 0.58
C LYS A 423 -4.25 9.69 0.82
N GLU A 424 -5.50 9.98 1.10
CA GLU A 424 -6.56 9.00 1.35
C GLU A 424 -7.40 8.75 0.09
N ALA A 425 -8.10 7.61 0.07
CA ALA A 425 -8.92 7.18 -1.05
C ALA A 425 -10.07 8.16 -1.33
N PRO A 426 -10.32 8.63 -2.57
CA PRO A 426 -11.51 9.40 -2.86
C PRO A 426 -12.80 8.59 -2.70
N LEU A 427 -13.85 9.22 -2.20
CA LEU A 427 -15.15 8.60 -1.97
C LEU A 427 -16.19 9.15 -2.94
N ARG A 428 -16.42 8.44 -4.04
CA ARG A 428 -17.25 8.96 -5.12
C ARG A 428 -18.73 9.03 -4.79
N ASN A 429 -19.30 10.19 -5.08
CA ASN A 429 -20.69 10.57 -4.90
C ASN A 429 -21.18 10.34 -3.46
N GLN A 430 -20.32 10.58 -2.47
CA GLN A 430 -20.64 10.39 -1.05
C GLN A 430 -20.75 11.74 -0.33
N LYS A 431 -21.89 11.97 0.35
CA LYS A 431 -22.17 13.25 1.06
C LYS A 431 -22.05 13.16 2.59
N ASP A 432 -22.30 11.97 3.16
CA ASP A 432 -22.12 11.65 4.57
C ASP A 432 -21.71 10.18 4.66
N PHE A 433 -20.50 9.92 5.13
CA PHE A 433 -19.96 8.57 5.24
C PHE A 433 -19.17 8.43 6.53
N ARG A 434 -18.99 7.17 6.93
CA ARG A 434 -17.96 6.77 7.88
C ARG A 434 -16.77 6.28 7.05
N PRO A 435 -15.91 7.18 6.52
CA PRO A 435 -14.71 6.72 5.84
C PRO A 435 -13.93 5.87 6.85
N TYR A 436 -13.24 4.84 6.38
CA TYR A 436 -12.30 4.10 7.23
C TYR A 436 -10.86 4.56 6.97
N TRP A 437 -10.69 5.79 6.45
CA TRP A 437 -9.39 6.40 6.23
C TRP A 437 -8.57 6.36 7.50
N THR A 438 -7.50 5.58 7.43
CA THR A 438 -6.58 5.35 8.52
C THR A 438 -5.19 5.75 8.03
N SER A 439 -4.77 6.95 8.42
CA SER A 439 -3.45 7.47 8.09
C SER A 439 -2.48 7.07 9.20
N VAL A 440 -1.39 6.41 8.83
CA VAL A 440 -0.39 5.91 9.78
C VAL A 440 0.97 6.53 9.46
N LYS A 441 1.60 7.15 10.46
CA LYS A 441 3.01 7.55 10.40
C LYS A 441 3.76 7.02 11.61
N TRP A 442 4.88 6.36 11.38
CA TRP A 442 5.83 5.95 12.40
C TRP A 442 6.80 7.08 12.74
N VAL A 443 6.93 7.35 14.04
CA VAL A 443 7.75 8.42 14.61
C VAL A 443 8.48 7.93 15.86
N SER A 444 9.48 8.68 16.35
CA SER A 444 10.11 8.35 17.63
C SER A 444 9.11 8.50 18.79
N LYS A 445 9.15 7.58 19.76
CA LYS A 445 8.38 7.65 21.01
C LYS A 445 8.70 8.90 21.84
N THR A 446 9.89 9.46 21.63
CA THR A 446 10.37 10.66 22.33
C THR A 446 10.16 11.95 21.53
N SER A 447 9.47 11.89 20.39
CA SER A 447 9.17 13.06 19.58
C SER A 447 8.45 14.12 20.40
N ALA A 448 8.78 15.39 20.14
CA ALA A 448 8.00 16.54 20.58
C ALA A 448 6.55 16.43 20.07
N PRO A 449 5.60 17.24 20.57
CA PRO A 449 4.29 17.36 19.95
C PRO A 449 4.41 17.53 18.43
N ILE A 450 3.64 16.73 17.71
CA ILE A 450 3.68 16.64 16.26
C ILE A 450 2.50 17.43 15.70
N ASP A 451 2.81 18.30 14.74
CA ASP A 451 1.79 19.01 13.98
C ASP A 451 1.13 18.05 12.99
N ILE A 452 -0.20 18.02 13.04
CA ILE A 452 -1.05 17.28 12.12
C ILE A 452 -1.94 18.27 11.40
N ASN A 453 -1.90 18.25 10.07
CA ASN A 453 -2.78 19.07 9.24
C ASN A 453 -3.73 18.16 8.46
N TYR A 454 -5.03 18.39 8.61
CA TYR A 454 -6.07 17.64 7.94
C TYR A 454 -6.78 18.52 6.92
N HIS A 455 -6.75 18.09 5.66
CA HIS A 455 -7.31 18.82 4.52
C HIS A 455 -8.31 17.93 3.79
N LEU A 456 -9.59 18.34 3.78
CA LEU A 456 -10.66 17.66 3.06
C LEU A 456 -10.88 18.36 1.72
N ILE A 457 -10.88 17.57 0.64
CA ILE A 457 -10.87 18.05 -0.74
C ILE A 457 -12.00 17.36 -1.49
N ASP A 458 -12.76 18.10 -2.29
CA ASP A 458 -13.70 17.57 -3.27
C ASP A 458 -12.95 17.29 -4.57
N ALA A 459 -12.84 16.02 -4.98
CA ALA A 459 -12.21 15.66 -6.23
C ALA A 459 -13.09 16.09 -7.41
N ALA A 460 -12.55 16.84 -8.37
CA ALA A 460 -13.27 17.03 -9.62
C ALA A 460 -13.29 15.75 -10.45
N THR A 461 -14.38 15.57 -11.19
CA THR A 461 -14.50 14.56 -12.25
C THR A 461 -13.50 14.74 -13.39
N THR A 462 -12.83 15.90 -13.45
CA THR A 462 -11.75 16.22 -14.40
C THR A 462 -10.53 16.77 -13.64
N SER A 463 -9.32 16.36 -14.01
CA SER A 463 -8.05 16.51 -13.28
C SER A 463 -7.53 17.94 -13.04
N SER A 464 -8.36 18.98 -13.17
CA SER A 464 -7.92 20.38 -13.10
C SER A 464 -8.64 21.24 -12.06
N PHE A 465 -9.59 20.70 -11.29
CA PHE A 465 -10.39 21.52 -10.35
C PHE A 465 -10.67 20.82 -9.02
N GLU A 466 -9.66 20.65 -8.17
CA GLU A 466 -9.90 20.31 -6.76
C GLU A 466 -10.52 21.51 -6.02
N GLN A 467 -11.46 21.24 -5.11
CA GLN A 467 -12.07 22.28 -4.27
C GLN A 467 -11.93 21.94 -2.79
N ASP A 468 -11.47 22.90 -2.00
CA ASP A 468 -11.41 22.76 -0.54
C ASP A 468 -12.82 22.65 0.07
N ILE A 469 -12.99 21.63 0.91
CA ILE A 469 -14.12 21.46 1.82
C ILE A 469 -13.65 21.93 3.20
N PRO A 470 -14.06 23.12 3.67
CA PRO A 470 -13.59 23.64 4.94
C PRO A 470 -14.12 22.77 6.08
N VAL A 471 -13.23 22.26 6.94
CA VAL A 471 -13.60 21.40 8.09
C VAL A 471 -13.40 22.08 9.43
N THR A 472 -12.94 23.33 9.43
CA THR A 472 -12.77 24.16 10.63
C THR A 472 -13.29 25.57 10.41
N ALA A 473 -13.68 26.23 11.50
CA ALA A 473 -14.02 27.66 11.54
C ALA A 473 -12.81 28.54 11.91
N ALA A 474 -11.61 27.96 12.00
CA ALA A 474 -10.40 28.70 12.35
C ALA A 474 -10.12 29.82 11.31
N PRO A 475 -9.92 31.07 11.76
CA PRO A 475 -9.49 32.14 10.86
C PRO A 475 -8.14 31.77 10.21
N ASP A 476 -7.96 32.17 8.95
CA ASP A 476 -6.70 32.01 8.17
C ASP A 476 -6.25 30.56 7.89
N SER A 477 -7.10 29.57 8.14
CA SER A 477 -6.79 28.15 7.94
C SER A 477 -6.99 27.63 6.51
N ASN A 478 -7.55 28.46 5.60
CA ASN A 478 -8.10 28.01 4.32
C ASN A 478 -9.06 26.79 4.46
N GLY A 479 -9.68 26.62 5.63
CA GLY A 479 -10.57 25.49 5.91
C GLY A 479 -9.87 24.20 6.35
N GLN A 480 -8.54 24.18 6.48
CA GLN A 480 -7.76 23.02 6.94
C GLN A 480 -7.69 22.96 8.46
N LEU A 481 -7.83 21.75 9.03
CA LEU A 481 -7.78 21.54 10.46
C LEU A 481 -6.34 21.25 10.91
N ALA A 482 -5.73 22.24 11.58
CA ALA A 482 -4.46 22.09 12.26
C ALA A 482 -4.64 21.54 13.68
N ILE A 483 -3.86 20.52 14.01
CA ILE A 483 -3.88 19.76 15.27
C ILE A 483 -2.44 19.68 15.80
N SER A 484 -2.23 19.99 17.07
CA SER A 484 -1.00 19.63 17.80
C SER A 484 -1.27 18.36 18.58
N PHE A 485 -0.49 17.31 18.34
CA PHE A 485 -0.65 16.01 18.98
C PHE A 485 0.59 15.62 19.80
N ASP A 486 0.43 15.48 21.10
CA ASP A 486 1.51 15.01 21.98
C ASP A 486 1.58 13.47 21.97
N VAL A 487 2.68 12.92 21.45
CA VAL A 487 2.89 11.48 21.28
C VAL A 487 2.94 10.73 22.62
N GLN A 488 3.40 11.37 23.70
CA GLN A 488 3.57 10.69 25.00
C GLN A 488 2.27 10.71 25.81
N SER A 489 1.64 11.88 25.90
CA SER A 489 0.40 12.06 26.66
C SER A 489 -0.86 11.72 25.85
N ARG A 490 -0.72 11.56 24.53
CA ARG A 490 -1.80 11.34 23.56
C ARG A 490 -2.84 12.46 23.52
N THR A 491 -2.46 13.65 24.01
CA THR A 491 -3.37 14.80 24.03
C THR A 491 -3.40 15.50 22.69
N VAL A 492 -4.61 15.75 22.21
CA VAL A 492 -4.91 16.57 21.04
C VAL A 492 -5.19 17.99 21.50
N THR A 493 -4.64 18.97 20.79
CA THR A 493 -5.05 20.37 20.88
C THR A 493 -5.33 20.91 19.49
N ALA A 494 -6.51 21.48 19.26
CA ALA A 494 -6.89 22.08 17.98
C ALA A 494 -7.89 23.23 18.21
N PHE A 495 -8.07 24.08 17.18
CA PHE A 495 -8.99 25.21 17.27
C PHE A 495 -10.43 24.76 17.54
N ASN A 496 -11.08 25.36 18.56
CA ASN A 496 -12.42 25.00 19.03
C ASN A 496 -12.61 23.52 19.40
N VAL A 497 -11.53 22.79 19.67
CA VAL A 497 -11.54 21.44 20.21
C VAL A 497 -10.98 21.51 21.63
N THR A 498 -11.72 21.00 22.60
CA THR A 498 -11.24 20.89 23.98
C THR A 498 -9.97 20.04 24.01
N THR A 499 -8.91 20.49 24.67
CA THR A 499 -7.70 19.66 24.81
C THR A 499 -8.03 18.38 25.57
N GLY A 500 -7.68 17.22 25.01
CA GLY A 500 -8.04 15.93 25.59
C GLY A 500 -7.44 14.74 24.85
N VAL A 501 -7.70 13.54 25.36
CA VAL A 501 -7.33 12.28 24.72
C VAL A 501 -8.53 11.78 23.91
N TYR A 502 -8.30 11.54 22.63
CA TYR A 502 -9.34 11.12 21.69
C TYR A 502 -8.85 9.90 20.91
N ASN A 503 -8.91 8.70 21.48
CA ASN A 503 -8.11 7.56 21.00
C ASN A 503 -8.92 6.33 20.56
N ASN A 504 -10.25 6.46 20.44
CA ASN A 504 -11.13 5.40 19.96
C ASN A 504 -12.49 5.96 19.47
N TYR A 505 -13.36 5.11 18.90
CA TYR A 505 -14.66 5.57 18.38
C TYR A 505 -15.64 6.09 19.44
N THR A 506 -15.42 5.81 20.73
CA THR A 506 -16.24 6.37 21.83
C THR A 506 -15.69 7.71 22.35
N THR A 507 -14.46 8.05 21.97
CA THR A 507 -13.74 9.26 22.38
C THR A 507 -13.19 9.96 21.14
N THR A 508 -14.07 10.42 20.26
CA THR A 508 -13.71 11.23 19.09
C THR A 508 -13.80 12.72 19.42
N PHE A 509 -13.22 13.57 18.57
CA PHE A 509 -13.54 15.00 18.51
C PHE A 509 -14.07 15.37 17.14
N LYS A 510 -14.91 16.41 17.12
CA LYS A 510 -15.53 16.92 15.91
C LYS A 510 -15.08 18.36 15.68
N SER A 511 -14.60 18.65 14.48
CA SER A 511 -14.38 20.03 14.00
C SER A 511 -15.44 20.38 12.97
N VAL A 512 -15.93 21.62 13.03
CA VAL A 512 -17.05 22.10 12.20
C VAL A 512 -16.66 23.46 11.63
N SER A 513 -16.87 23.64 10.33
CA SER A 513 -16.68 24.92 9.66
C SER A 513 -17.95 25.77 9.68
N THR A 514 -17.83 27.02 9.27
CA THR A 514 -18.95 27.98 9.24
C THR A 514 -20.05 27.60 8.24
N ASP A 515 -19.73 26.81 7.21
CA ASP A 515 -20.72 26.37 6.22
C ASP A 515 -21.47 25.10 6.65
N GLY A 516 -21.10 24.53 7.79
CA GLY A 516 -21.70 23.31 8.34
C GLY A 516 -20.99 22.02 7.91
N SER A 517 -19.99 22.09 7.03
CA SER A 517 -19.12 20.96 6.75
C SER A 517 -18.32 20.61 8.01
N SER A 518 -18.03 19.33 8.21
CA SER A 518 -17.37 18.88 9.44
C SER A 518 -16.56 17.61 9.22
N VAL A 519 -15.62 17.38 10.13
CA VAL A 519 -14.88 16.12 10.24
C VAL A 519 -14.88 15.65 11.69
N GLU A 520 -15.00 14.35 11.87
CA GLU A 520 -14.89 13.66 13.16
C GLU A 520 -13.69 12.71 13.11
N LEU A 521 -12.79 12.87 14.08
CA LEU A 521 -11.50 12.19 14.13
C LEU A 521 -11.28 11.56 15.50
N TYR A 522 -10.43 10.54 15.53
CA TYR A 522 -9.66 10.21 16.72
C TYR A 522 -8.18 10.02 16.34
N LEU A 523 -7.31 10.28 17.29
CA LEU A 523 -5.86 10.20 17.19
C LEU A 523 -5.30 9.31 18.31
N ASP A 524 -4.44 8.37 17.96
CA ASP A 524 -3.82 7.51 18.95
C ASP A 524 -2.36 7.21 18.61
N THR A 525 -1.63 6.74 19.61
CA THR A 525 -0.28 6.21 19.46
C THR A 525 -0.25 4.73 19.70
N ARG A 526 0.41 3.99 18.82
CA ARG A 526 0.60 2.55 18.96
C ARG A 526 2.09 2.22 18.97
N PRO A 527 2.68 1.85 20.12
CA PRO A 527 4.11 1.59 20.19
C PRO A 527 4.47 0.35 19.35
N LEU A 528 5.59 0.39 18.61
CA LEU A 528 6.04 -0.75 17.79
C LEU A 528 6.42 -1.96 18.65
N VAL A 529 6.89 -1.70 19.88
CA VAL A 529 7.17 -2.72 20.89
C VAL A 529 6.61 -2.23 22.22
N CYS A 530 5.79 -3.06 22.88
CA CYS A 530 5.34 -2.79 24.23
C CYS A 530 6.39 -3.18 25.27
N ALA A 531 6.48 -2.38 26.33
CA ALA A 531 7.05 -2.85 27.59
C ALA A 531 6.06 -3.84 28.22
N ASN A 532 6.56 -5.00 28.64
CA ASN A 532 5.81 -6.09 29.27
C ASN A 532 4.70 -5.58 30.21
N SER A 533 3.42 -5.71 29.83
CA SER A 533 2.34 -5.59 30.81
C SER A 533 2.20 -6.91 31.55
N THR A 534 2.72 -6.96 32.77
CA THR A 534 2.68 -8.15 33.63
C THR A 534 1.33 -8.42 34.32
N ASN A 535 0.19 -7.95 33.78
CA ASN A 535 -1.09 -8.04 34.49
C ASN A 535 -2.19 -8.86 33.78
N SER A 536 -2.54 -9.95 34.49
CA SER A 536 -3.81 -10.68 34.60
C SER A 536 -4.36 -11.54 33.43
N SER A 537 -4.07 -12.85 33.56
CA SER A 537 -5.00 -13.98 33.57
C SER A 537 -6.40 -13.84 32.94
N ILE A 538 -6.57 -14.49 31.78
CA ILE A 538 -7.81 -15.22 31.45
C ILE A 538 -7.40 -16.68 31.27
N SER A 539 -7.79 -17.52 32.23
CA SER A 539 -7.66 -18.96 32.16
C SER A 539 -8.97 -19.56 31.68
N SER A 540 -8.92 -20.34 30.59
CA SER A 540 -9.52 -21.69 30.49
C SER A 540 -10.02 -22.07 29.10
N ILE A 541 -9.16 -22.01 28.06
CA ILE A 541 -8.93 -23.07 27.06
C ILE A 541 -7.52 -22.83 26.51
N GLY A 542 -6.55 -23.72 26.75
CA GLY A 542 -5.33 -23.94 25.95
C GLY A 542 -4.38 -22.78 25.60
N GLN A 543 -4.85 -21.69 25.00
CA GLN A 543 -4.24 -20.37 24.81
C GLN A 543 -5.37 -19.39 24.45
N THR A 544 -5.60 -18.36 25.29
CA THR A 544 -6.59 -17.32 25.01
C THR A 544 -5.95 -16.28 24.08
N TYR A 545 -6.32 -16.30 22.80
CA TYR A 545 -5.95 -15.26 21.86
C TYR A 545 -7.02 -14.17 21.86
N ILE A 546 -6.60 -12.91 21.88
CA ILE A 546 -7.51 -11.77 21.68
C ILE A 546 -7.62 -11.57 20.17
N PHE A 547 -8.76 -11.95 19.60
CA PHE A 547 -9.02 -11.79 18.16
C PHE A 547 -9.23 -10.33 17.75
N ALA A 548 -9.44 -9.41 18.71
CA ALA A 548 -9.77 -8.00 18.47
C ALA A 548 -9.19 -7.09 19.56
N CYS A 549 -8.33 -6.12 19.20
CA CYS A 549 -8.08 -4.96 20.06
C CYS A 549 -9.41 -4.17 20.09
N GLU A 550 -9.92 -3.83 21.27
CA GLU A 550 -10.70 -2.60 21.39
C GLU A 550 -9.80 -1.51 20.76
N ASN A 551 -10.28 -0.78 19.75
CA ASN A 551 -9.52 0.25 19.02
C ASN A 551 -8.86 -0.16 17.69
N THR A 552 -9.16 -1.32 17.08
CA THR A 552 -8.87 -1.55 15.64
C THR A 552 -10.13 -1.47 14.80
N ALA A 553 -9.96 -1.13 13.51
CA ALA A 553 -11.06 -0.98 12.56
C ALA A 553 -11.96 -2.22 12.56
N TYR A 554 -11.40 -3.42 12.69
CA TYR A 554 -12.19 -4.65 12.75
C TYR A 554 -12.72 -4.98 14.15
N GLY A 555 -11.91 -4.79 15.21
CA GLY A 555 -12.28 -5.14 16.58
C GLY A 555 -13.44 -4.32 17.15
N GLU A 556 -13.63 -3.10 16.65
CA GLU A 556 -14.67 -2.17 17.08
C GLU A 556 -15.98 -2.29 16.30
N LEU A 557 -15.99 -3.00 15.16
CA LEU A 557 -17.14 -3.11 14.25
C LEU A 557 -17.96 -4.41 14.42
N GLY A 558 -17.41 -5.43 15.09
CA GLY A 558 -18.04 -6.75 15.20
C GLY A 558 -17.93 -7.60 13.91
N VAL A 559 -18.52 -8.80 13.91
CA VAL A 559 -18.49 -9.72 12.76
C VAL A 559 -19.29 -9.15 11.59
N PHE A 560 -18.61 -8.84 10.48
CA PHE A 560 -19.22 -8.53 9.19
C PHE A 560 -19.19 -9.77 8.27
N GLY A 561 -20.29 -10.52 8.28
CA GLY A 561 -20.37 -11.86 7.70
C GLY A 561 -20.79 -11.90 6.23
N GLY A 562 -19.83 -12.23 5.36
CA GLY A 562 -20.09 -12.76 4.04
C GLY A 562 -19.83 -11.82 2.87
N CYS A 563 -18.97 -10.81 3.06
CA CYS A 563 -18.48 -9.86 2.05
C CYS A 563 -19.47 -8.79 1.66
N ASP A 564 -19.79 -7.98 2.65
CA ASP A 564 -20.75 -6.93 2.49
C ASP A 564 -20.32 -5.86 3.52
N GLY A 565 -19.90 -4.66 3.11
CA GLY A 565 -19.71 -3.54 4.03
C GLY A 565 -20.95 -3.07 4.83
N SER A 566 -22.21 -3.38 4.56
CA SER A 566 -22.89 -4.28 3.63
C SER A 566 -23.70 -3.60 2.47
N ARG A 567 -23.74 -2.30 2.30
CA ARG A 567 -24.39 -1.55 3.36
C ARG A 567 -23.33 -0.89 4.26
N PHE A 568 -22.23 -0.36 3.68
CA PHE A 568 -21.30 0.53 4.42
C PHE A 568 -22.05 1.73 5.04
N ALA A 569 -23.22 2.05 4.49
CA ALA A 569 -24.51 1.97 5.14
C ALA A 569 -25.49 1.57 4.01
N ALA A 570 -26.60 0.87 4.23
CA ALA A 570 -27.70 1.05 3.27
C ALA A 570 -27.97 2.56 3.31
N VAL A 571 -28.04 3.21 2.14
CA VAL A 571 -28.68 4.52 1.98
C VAL A 571 -29.79 4.59 3.02
N GLN A 572 -29.60 5.33 4.11
CA GLN A 572 -30.77 5.92 4.75
C GLN A 572 -31.25 6.84 3.63
N PRO A 573 -32.37 6.52 2.95
CA PRO A 573 -33.00 7.58 2.20
C PRO A 573 -33.23 8.65 3.26
N ASP A 574 -32.87 9.89 2.96
CA ASP A 574 -33.40 10.99 3.74
C ASP A 574 -34.89 10.69 3.90
N SER A 575 -35.31 10.47 5.14
CA SER A 575 -36.69 10.16 5.46
C SER A 575 -37.48 11.45 5.26
N THR A 576 -37.68 11.88 4.01
CA THR A 576 -38.66 12.90 3.59
C THR A 576 -38.86 13.06 2.07
N ASP A 577 -37.99 12.61 1.15
CA ASP A 577 -38.26 12.80 -0.29
C ASP A 577 -38.99 11.61 -0.93
N ALA A 578 -40.26 11.49 -0.56
CA ALA A 578 -41.25 10.67 -1.26
C ALA A 578 -41.60 11.31 -2.61
N GLY A 579 -40.85 10.96 -3.66
CA GLY A 579 -41.32 11.22 -5.02
C GLY A 579 -40.23 11.22 -6.08
N ILE A 580 -39.91 10.06 -6.63
CA ILE A 580 -39.77 9.77 -8.07
C ILE A 580 -39.56 8.25 -8.18
N ALA A 581 -40.65 7.52 -8.42
CA ALA A 581 -40.60 6.14 -8.86
C ALA A 581 -40.46 6.12 -10.39
N GLY A 582 -39.36 5.57 -10.90
CA GLY A 582 -39.25 5.22 -12.32
C GLY A 582 -37.94 5.62 -12.99
N ALA A 583 -36.85 4.91 -12.71
CA ALA A 583 -35.70 4.88 -13.60
C ALA A 583 -35.21 3.43 -13.78
N GLN A 584 -35.47 2.87 -14.95
CA GLN A 584 -34.90 1.62 -15.45
C GLN A 584 -33.40 1.81 -15.76
N PRO A 585 -32.56 0.77 -15.68
CA PRO A 585 -31.13 0.87 -15.96
C PRO A 585 -30.93 1.13 -17.45
N ARG A 586 -30.50 2.36 -17.79
CA ARG A 586 -30.09 2.68 -19.16
C ARG A 586 -28.65 2.23 -19.40
N VAL A 587 -28.54 1.29 -20.32
CA VAL A 587 -27.37 0.71 -21.00
C VAL A 587 -26.22 1.71 -21.18
N ALA A 588 -25.03 1.32 -20.68
CA ALA A 588 -23.75 2.05 -20.74
C ALA A 588 -23.15 2.26 -22.15
N ALA A 589 -23.82 1.82 -23.22
CA ALA A 589 -23.30 1.87 -24.59
C ALA A 589 -23.16 3.31 -25.15
N GLY A 590 -23.87 4.30 -24.59
CA GLY A 590 -23.82 5.68 -25.06
C GLY A 590 -22.58 6.47 -24.61
N LEU A 591 -21.98 6.14 -23.47
CA LEU A 591 -20.84 6.90 -22.92
C LEU A 591 -19.53 6.62 -23.66
N ALA A 592 -19.32 5.37 -24.09
CA ALA A 592 -18.15 4.99 -24.88
C ALA A 592 -18.08 5.75 -26.22
N ALA A 593 -19.23 5.98 -26.87
CA ALA A 593 -19.29 6.74 -28.12
C ALA A 593 -19.00 8.24 -27.92
N ALA A 594 -19.41 8.84 -26.79
CA ALA A 594 -19.17 10.24 -26.49
C ALA A 594 -17.69 10.54 -26.17
N VAL A 595 -17.00 9.63 -25.46
CA VAL A 595 -15.56 9.73 -25.20
C VAL A 595 -14.76 9.60 -26.49
N VAL A 596 -15.16 8.72 -27.41
CA VAL A 596 -14.56 8.60 -28.75
C VAL A 596 -14.73 9.88 -29.57
N VAL A 597 -15.88 10.57 -29.48
CA VAL A 597 -16.14 11.83 -30.21
C VAL A 597 -15.37 13.02 -29.62
N LEU A 598 -15.24 13.12 -28.29
CA LEU A 598 -14.45 14.17 -27.64
C LEU A 598 -12.95 14.04 -27.91
N ILE A 599 -12.43 12.81 -27.98
CA ILE A 599 -11.03 12.54 -28.33
C ILE A 599 -10.77 12.81 -29.83
N ALA A 600 -11.75 12.55 -30.69
CA ALA A 600 -11.65 12.87 -32.12
C ALA A 600 -11.74 14.38 -32.43
N LEU A 601 -12.34 15.19 -31.55
CA LEU A 601 -12.45 16.65 -31.69
C LEU A 601 -11.26 17.42 -31.07
N ALA A 602 -10.43 16.74 -30.26
CA ALA A 602 -9.19 17.29 -29.70
C ALA A 602 -7.94 16.95 -30.54
N MET A 603 -8.13 16.18 -31.63
CA MET A 603 -7.18 15.97 -32.73
C MET A 603 -7.42 17.00 -33.84
#